data_AF-A0A3C1H2J4-F1
#
_entry.id   AF-A0A3C1H2J4-F1
#
_cell.length_a   1.000
_cell.length_b   1.000
_cell.length_c   1.000
_cell.angle_alpha   90.00
_cell.angle_beta   90.00
_cell.angle_gamma   90.00
#
_symmetry.space_group_name_H-M   'P 1'
#
loop_
_entity.id
_entity.type
_entity.pdbx_description
1 polymer ?
#
loop_
_entity_poly.entity_id
_entity_poly.type
_entity_poly.pdbx_seq_one_letter_code
_entity_poly.pdbx_strand_id
1 'polypeptide(L)'
;MAGRRHSHRPKARSSMKPAGRRSAAQPKAQKEYETKADVRVSDEQREHFENRITTFLRKANGKPVSRADLASKCRGRGQAAYLQALKSLIEAGTVAERRSGYVYAESAGMLRAVISRISRTFGFARPEAGGAEIFIAGRDLKGACPGDLVLLMPTGERDGQPEAAVQTVITPAEVKTAGMLIEEEGELRFLSDTLCRQPLVIENAADWRDHVGDKVIAVVAQRGTRHSEHTVRIELSLGSAETAKACAEALVTVSGVPREFPADVLAEAEKLEQAGIPDYELRNRLDLREPEDIIFTIDGWDAKDLDDAVSVARTEKGYRLGVHIADVSHY
;
A
#
# COMPACT_ATOMS: atom_id res chain seq x y z
N MET A 1 -46.24 32.96 -64.93
CA MET A 1 -45.11 33.87 -65.24
C MET A 1 -44.05 33.68 -64.17
N ALA A 2 -42.79 33.47 -64.58
CA ALA A 2 -41.53 33.44 -63.80
C ALA A 2 -41.46 32.51 -62.56
N GLY A 3 -40.44 31.67 -62.36
CA GLY A 3 -39.21 31.49 -63.10
C GLY A 3 -38.30 30.42 -62.47
N ARG A 4 -37.40 29.94 -63.34
CA ARG A 4 -36.04 29.39 -63.12
C ARG A 4 -35.83 28.14 -62.27
N ARG A 5 -35.39 27.12 -63.01
CA ARG A 5 -34.71 25.88 -62.61
C ARG A 5 -33.39 26.15 -61.86
N HIS A 6 -33.06 25.32 -60.87
CA HIS A 6 -31.69 24.86 -60.66
C HIS A 6 -31.64 23.41 -60.21
N SER A 7 -30.91 22.62 -61.00
CA SER A 7 -30.49 21.25 -60.76
C SER A 7 -29.40 21.19 -59.69
N HIS A 8 -29.49 20.26 -58.74
CA HIS A 8 -28.36 19.85 -57.90
C HIS A 8 -28.22 18.32 -57.92
N ARG A 9 -27.09 17.87 -58.48
CA ARG A 9 -26.54 16.51 -58.41
C ARG A 9 -25.95 16.24 -57.01
N PRO A 10 -25.78 14.97 -56.62
CA PRO A 10 -25.54 14.56 -55.24
C PRO A 10 -24.07 14.78 -54.82
N LYS A 11 -23.83 15.20 -53.58
CA LYS A 11 -22.50 15.23 -52.97
C LYS A 11 -22.14 13.85 -52.42
N ALA A 12 -21.05 13.30 -52.95
CA ALA A 12 -20.41 12.07 -52.50
C ALA A 12 -19.90 12.22 -51.05
N ARG A 13 -20.08 11.16 -50.26
CA ARG A 13 -19.51 11.00 -48.92
C ARG A 13 -17.99 10.90 -49.03
N SER A 14 -17.30 11.82 -48.37
CA SER A 14 -15.85 11.78 -48.15
C SER A 14 -15.50 10.63 -47.21
N SER A 15 -14.59 9.76 -47.66
CA SER A 15 -14.00 8.67 -46.91
C SER A 15 -13.00 9.21 -45.88
N MET A 16 -13.35 9.13 -44.59
CA MET A 16 -12.38 9.34 -43.52
C MET A 16 -11.41 8.15 -43.48
N LYS A 17 -10.13 8.44 -43.71
CA LYS A 17 -9.02 7.50 -43.53
C LYS A 17 -8.91 7.08 -42.05
N PRO A 18 -8.53 5.83 -41.75
CA PRO A 18 -8.31 5.40 -40.38
C PRO A 18 -7.07 6.07 -39.79
N ALA A 19 -7.22 6.59 -38.57
CA ALA A 19 -6.11 7.14 -37.79
C ALA A 19 -5.11 6.02 -37.50
N GLY A 20 -3.86 6.22 -37.92
CA GLY A 20 -2.78 5.26 -37.69
C GLY A 20 -2.56 5.01 -36.20
N ARG A 21 -2.53 3.73 -35.83
CA ARG A 21 -2.04 3.25 -34.53
C ARG A 21 -0.65 3.83 -34.28
N ARG A 22 -0.54 4.82 -33.41
CA ARG A 22 0.72 5.19 -32.78
C ARG A 22 1.07 4.07 -31.82
N SER A 23 2.05 3.24 -32.18
CA SER A 23 2.64 2.31 -31.22
C SER A 23 3.18 3.12 -30.05
N ALA A 24 2.82 2.70 -28.83
CA ALA A 24 3.40 3.25 -27.63
C ALA A 24 4.91 3.02 -27.70
N ALA A 25 5.67 4.11 -27.84
CA ALA A 25 7.11 4.07 -27.77
C ALA A 25 7.49 3.62 -26.35
N GLN A 26 7.99 2.40 -26.22
CA GLN A 26 8.67 1.95 -25.01
C GLN A 26 9.76 2.98 -24.64
N PRO A 27 9.92 3.33 -23.35
CA PRO A 27 10.97 4.26 -22.94
C PRO A 27 12.34 3.66 -23.28
N LYS A 28 13.14 4.41 -24.06
CA LYS A 28 14.49 4.03 -24.55
C LYS A 28 15.48 3.64 -23.45
N ALA A 29 15.19 3.92 -22.17
CA ALA A 29 16.07 3.69 -21.04
C ALA A 29 16.29 2.20 -20.69
N GLN A 30 15.33 1.32 -20.98
CA GLN A 30 15.46 -0.11 -20.65
C GLN A 30 16.48 -0.86 -21.54
N LYS A 31 16.84 -0.32 -22.71
CA LYS A 31 17.74 -1.01 -23.66
C LYS A 31 19.24 -0.89 -23.36
N GLU A 32 19.67 0.05 -22.50
CA GLU A 32 21.11 0.20 -22.19
C GLU A 32 21.62 -0.75 -21.09
N TYR A 33 20.72 -1.43 -20.37
CA TYR A 33 21.05 -2.32 -19.26
C TYR A 33 21.03 -3.82 -19.61
N GLU A 34 20.70 -4.18 -20.86
CA GLU A 34 20.87 -5.54 -21.38
C GLU A 34 22.38 -5.84 -21.55
N THR A 35 22.99 -6.20 -20.44
CA THR A 35 24.33 -6.78 -20.41
C THR A 35 24.28 -8.16 -21.03
N LYS A 36 25.28 -8.52 -21.86
CA LYS A 36 25.54 -9.91 -22.21
C LYS A 36 25.55 -10.73 -20.92
N ALA A 37 24.62 -11.67 -20.80
CA ALA A 37 24.18 -12.26 -19.54
C ALA A 37 25.18 -13.19 -18.82
N ASP A 38 26.44 -13.31 -19.25
CA ASP A 38 27.30 -14.44 -18.83
C ASP A 38 28.69 -14.07 -18.26
N VAL A 39 28.92 -12.83 -17.83
CA VAL A 39 30.19 -12.50 -17.14
C VAL A 39 30.01 -12.65 -15.62
N ARG A 40 30.54 -13.73 -15.05
CA ARG A 40 30.66 -13.88 -13.59
C ARG A 40 31.63 -12.82 -13.05
N VAL A 41 31.12 -11.91 -12.23
CA VAL A 41 31.89 -10.91 -11.50
C VAL A 41 31.94 -11.36 -10.04
N SER A 42 33.12 -11.30 -9.42
CA SER A 42 33.25 -11.61 -7.98
C SER A 42 32.64 -10.51 -7.11
N ASP A 43 32.18 -10.86 -5.90
CA ASP A 43 31.61 -9.89 -4.96
C ASP A 43 32.62 -8.80 -4.59
N GLU A 44 33.90 -9.15 -4.41
CA GLU A 44 34.99 -8.19 -4.15
C GLU A 44 35.15 -7.17 -5.29
N GLN A 45 35.04 -7.62 -6.54
CA GLN A 45 35.09 -6.72 -7.70
C GLN A 45 33.88 -5.80 -7.72
N ARG A 46 32.67 -6.32 -7.47
CA ARG A 46 31.45 -5.52 -7.41
C ARG A 46 31.55 -4.46 -6.31
N GLU A 47 31.93 -4.84 -5.11
CA GLU A 47 32.09 -3.95 -3.96
C GLU A 47 33.14 -2.86 -4.23
N HIS A 48 34.26 -3.20 -4.88
CA HIS A 48 35.25 -2.22 -5.33
C HIS A 48 34.63 -1.16 -6.26
N PHE A 49 33.79 -1.56 -7.23
CA PHE A 49 33.12 -0.61 -8.12
C PHE A 49 32.02 0.18 -7.39
N GLU A 50 31.26 -0.45 -6.49
CA GLU A 50 30.25 0.24 -5.68
C GLU A 50 30.88 1.36 -4.82
N ASN A 51 31.98 1.05 -4.14
CA ASN A 51 32.74 2.03 -3.36
C ASN A 51 33.31 3.16 -4.22
N ARG A 52 33.79 2.86 -5.42
CA ARG A 52 34.27 3.89 -6.37
C ARG A 52 33.15 4.81 -6.85
N ILE A 53 32.01 4.24 -7.25
CA ILE A 53 30.85 4.99 -7.74
C ILE A 53 30.32 5.91 -6.63
N THR A 54 30.07 5.36 -5.44
CA THR A 54 29.54 6.12 -4.30
C THR A 54 30.50 7.21 -3.86
N THR A 55 31.81 6.93 -3.78
CA THR A 55 32.82 7.96 -3.46
C THR A 55 32.81 9.11 -4.47
N PHE A 56 32.73 8.80 -5.77
CA PHE A 56 32.71 9.82 -6.80
C PHE A 56 31.43 10.67 -6.76
N LEU A 57 30.27 10.03 -6.59
CA LEU A 57 28.99 10.73 -6.50
C LEU A 57 28.83 11.55 -5.21
N ARG A 58 29.36 11.08 -4.07
CA ARG A 58 29.41 11.84 -2.82
C ARG A 58 30.23 13.12 -2.98
N LYS A 59 31.37 13.07 -3.69
CA LYS A 59 32.19 14.26 -4.00
C LYS A 59 31.45 15.29 -4.87
N ALA A 60 30.48 14.87 -5.67
CA ALA A 60 29.66 15.78 -6.46
C ALA A 60 28.60 16.53 -5.60
N ASN A 61 28.43 16.16 -4.33
CA ASN A 61 27.59 16.83 -3.34
C ASN A 61 26.16 17.15 -3.85
N GLY A 62 25.47 16.11 -4.33
CA GLY A 62 24.11 16.21 -4.85
C GLY A 62 23.99 16.70 -6.29
N LYS A 63 25.08 17.16 -6.93
CA LYS A 63 25.08 17.53 -8.34
C LYS A 63 25.04 16.27 -9.23
N PRO A 64 24.17 16.21 -10.25
CA PRO A 64 24.13 15.11 -11.20
C PRO A 64 25.45 14.94 -11.95
N VAL A 65 25.95 13.72 -11.99
CA VAL A 65 27.11 13.32 -12.82
C VAL A 65 26.59 12.61 -14.06
N SER A 66 26.99 13.06 -15.24
CA SER A 66 26.53 12.48 -16.49
C SER A 66 26.92 11.00 -16.62
N ARG A 67 26.15 10.23 -17.40
CA ARG A 67 26.45 8.79 -17.63
C ARG A 67 27.86 8.60 -18.20
N ALA A 68 28.26 9.48 -19.12
CA ALA A 68 29.58 9.46 -19.75
C ALA A 68 30.69 9.77 -18.74
N ASP A 69 30.51 10.79 -17.90
CA ASP A 69 31.51 11.17 -16.90
C ASP A 69 31.68 10.09 -15.84
N LEU A 70 30.58 9.55 -15.31
CA LEU A 70 30.62 8.49 -14.31
C LEU A 70 31.31 7.24 -14.88
N ALA A 71 30.97 6.84 -16.10
CA ALA A 71 31.63 5.73 -16.78
C ALA A 71 33.11 6.00 -17.02
N SER A 72 33.49 7.22 -17.45
CA SER A 72 34.90 7.57 -17.70
C SER A 72 35.77 7.46 -16.45
N LYS A 73 35.23 7.83 -15.28
CA LYS A 73 35.96 7.85 -14.00
C LYS A 73 35.90 6.52 -13.26
N CYS A 74 34.78 5.81 -13.35
CA CYS A 74 34.52 4.63 -12.52
C CYS A 74 34.69 3.31 -13.26
N ARG A 75 34.43 3.22 -14.58
CA ARG A 75 34.38 1.94 -15.31
C ARG A 75 35.74 1.25 -15.44
N GLY A 76 36.81 2.01 -15.68
CA GLY A 76 38.14 1.44 -15.96
C GLY A 76 38.10 0.35 -17.04
N ARG A 77 38.75 -0.80 -16.77
CA ARG A 77 38.75 -2.00 -17.63
C ARG A 77 37.60 -2.99 -17.33
N GLY A 78 36.82 -2.77 -16.27
CA GLY A 78 35.83 -3.72 -15.77
C GLY A 78 34.39 -3.33 -16.11
N GLN A 79 34.02 -3.34 -17.39
CA GLN A 79 32.70 -2.87 -17.84
C GLN A 79 31.53 -3.65 -17.22
N ALA A 80 31.60 -4.99 -17.17
CA ALA A 80 30.52 -5.80 -16.60
C ALA A 80 30.34 -5.52 -15.09
N ALA A 81 31.45 -5.50 -14.34
CA ALA A 81 31.44 -5.24 -12.90
C ALA A 81 30.91 -3.83 -12.56
N TYR A 82 31.32 -2.81 -13.33
CA TYR A 82 30.79 -1.44 -13.19
C TYR A 82 29.27 -1.37 -13.41
N LEU A 83 28.76 -2.02 -14.46
CA LEU A 83 27.32 -1.99 -14.76
C LEU A 83 26.50 -2.74 -13.71
N GLN A 84 26.99 -3.89 -13.22
CA GLN A 84 26.34 -4.64 -12.14
C GLN A 84 26.36 -3.87 -10.81
N ALA A 85 27.48 -3.24 -10.46
CA ALA A 85 27.59 -2.37 -9.28
C ALA A 85 26.67 -1.15 -9.38
N LEU A 86 26.61 -0.49 -10.54
CA LEU A 86 25.71 0.65 -10.74
C LEU A 86 24.23 0.23 -10.62
N LYS A 87 23.86 -0.90 -11.23
CA LYS A 87 22.52 -1.47 -11.14
C LYS A 87 22.14 -1.78 -9.69
N SER A 88 23.03 -2.46 -8.97
CA SER A 88 22.90 -2.75 -7.53
C SER A 88 22.63 -1.49 -6.69
N LEU A 89 23.42 -0.43 -6.89
CA LEU A 89 23.26 0.82 -6.14
C LEU A 89 21.96 1.55 -6.47
N ILE A 90 21.47 1.43 -7.71
CA ILE A 90 20.17 1.97 -8.13
C ILE A 90 19.02 1.16 -7.50
N GLU A 91 19.10 -0.17 -7.56
CA GLU A 91 18.12 -1.08 -6.96
C GLU A 91 18.08 -0.96 -5.44
N ALA A 92 19.18 -0.58 -4.78
CA ALA A 92 19.20 -0.29 -3.35
C ALA A 92 18.66 1.12 -3.01
N GLY A 93 18.53 2.01 -3.99
CA GLY A 93 18.18 3.42 -3.81
C GLY A 93 19.33 4.29 -3.26
N THR A 94 20.56 3.77 -3.23
CA THR A 94 21.76 4.53 -2.83
C THR A 94 22.16 5.54 -3.91
N VAL A 95 21.98 5.16 -5.17
CA VAL A 95 22.16 6.01 -6.34
C VAL A 95 20.82 6.22 -7.02
N ALA A 96 20.50 7.47 -7.36
CA ALA A 96 19.28 7.79 -8.08
C ALA A 96 19.60 8.23 -9.51
N GLU A 97 18.83 7.74 -10.47
CA GLU A 97 18.89 8.18 -11.86
C GLU A 97 18.02 9.43 -12.05
N ARG A 98 18.61 10.48 -12.61
CA ARG A 98 18.00 11.75 -12.97
C ARG A 98 18.15 11.98 -14.48
N ARG A 99 17.42 12.96 -15.01
CA ARG A 99 17.49 13.32 -16.44
C ARG A 99 18.93 13.62 -16.90
N SER A 100 19.72 14.29 -16.06
CA SER A 100 21.09 14.72 -16.33
C SER A 100 22.17 13.71 -15.93
N GLY A 101 21.81 12.54 -15.38
CA GLY A 101 22.77 11.52 -14.97
C GLY A 101 22.45 10.94 -13.59
N TYR A 102 23.47 10.53 -12.84
CA TYR A 102 23.32 9.88 -11.55
C TYR A 102 23.68 10.81 -10.40
N VAL A 103 23.03 10.62 -9.26
CA VAL A 103 23.34 11.31 -8.00
C VAL A 103 23.45 10.30 -6.86
N TYR A 104 24.28 10.61 -5.87
CA TYR A 104 24.19 9.94 -4.58
C TYR A 104 22.91 10.44 -3.88
N ALA A 105 21.99 9.54 -3.56
CA ALA A 105 20.62 9.89 -3.18
C ALA A 105 20.58 10.82 -1.96
N GLU A 106 21.27 10.45 -0.88
CA GLU A 106 21.35 11.21 0.37
C GLU A 106 21.96 12.61 0.15
N SER A 107 23.06 12.71 -0.61
CA SER A 107 23.69 14.01 -0.91
C SER A 107 22.80 14.91 -1.77
N ALA A 108 21.83 14.34 -2.49
CA ALA A 108 20.81 15.08 -3.23
C ALA A 108 19.56 15.39 -2.38
N GLY A 109 19.60 15.11 -1.08
CA GLY A 109 18.48 15.35 -0.15
C GLY A 109 17.35 14.32 -0.26
N MET A 110 17.57 13.20 -0.94
CA MET A 110 16.55 12.14 -1.03
C MET A 110 16.58 11.25 0.20
N LEU A 111 15.42 10.71 0.54
CA LEU A 111 15.22 9.88 1.72
C LEU A 111 14.47 8.60 1.35
N ARG A 112 14.85 7.50 1.98
CA ARG A 112 14.17 6.22 1.84
C ARG A 112 13.02 6.15 2.84
N ALA A 113 11.86 5.69 2.37
CA ALA A 113 10.67 5.58 3.19
C ALA A 113 9.78 4.44 2.69
N VAL A 114 8.96 3.88 3.57
CA VAL A 114 7.93 2.90 3.21
C VAL A 114 6.60 3.62 3.11
N ILE A 115 5.85 3.44 2.02
CA ILE A 115 4.48 3.98 1.91
C ILE A 115 3.63 3.30 2.99
N SER A 116 3.11 4.07 3.94
CA SER A 116 2.33 3.52 5.07
C SER A 116 0.86 3.37 4.70
N ARG A 117 0.26 4.38 4.08
CA ARG A 117 -1.14 4.39 3.68
C ARG A 117 -1.36 5.32 2.50
N ILE A 118 -2.39 5.04 1.72
CA ILE A 118 -2.84 5.92 0.63
C ILE A 118 -4.35 6.11 0.67
N SER A 119 -4.77 7.23 0.11
CA SER A 119 -6.12 7.57 -0.29
C SER A 119 -6.08 7.93 -1.78
N ARG A 120 -7.26 8.14 -2.38
CA ARG A 120 -7.39 8.45 -3.81
C ARG A 120 -6.68 9.74 -4.23
N THR A 121 -6.33 10.61 -3.29
CA THR A 121 -5.78 11.96 -3.56
C THR A 121 -4.46 12.26 -2.86
N PHE A 122 -3.99 11.41 -1.97
CA PHE A 122 -2.74 11.58 -1.21
C PHE A 122 -2.31 10.27 -0.55
N GLY A 123 -1.10 10.22 -0.04
CA GLY A 123 -0.60 9.15 0.81
C GLY A 123 0.38 9.65 1.84
N PHE A 124 0.83 8.73 2.69
CA PHE A 124 1.84 8.96 3.69
C PHE A 124 2.93 7.92 3.59
N ALA A 125 4.15 8.31 3.96
CA ALA A 125 5.30 7.43 4.01
C ALA A 125 6.05 7.60 5.34
N ARG A 126 6.60 6.49 5.84
CA ARG A 126 7.43 6.46 7.06
C ARG A 126 8.89 6.39 6.67
N PRO A 127 9.72 7.39 7.04
CA PRO A 127 11.16 7.32 6.80
C PRO A 127 11.78 6.10 7.49
N GLU A 128 12.72 5.42 6.83
CA GLU A 128 13.47 4.32 7.47
C GLU A 128 14.33 4.79 8.64
N ALA A 129 14.81 6.03 8.57
CA ALA A 129 15.59 6.65 9.65
C ALA A 129 14.74 7.05 10.88
N GLY A 130 13.41 6.81 10.84
CA GLY A 130 12.48 7.27 11.85
C GLY A 130 12.09 8.75 11.69
N GLY A 131 11.19 9.22 12.56
CA GLY A 131 10.65 10.58 12.53
C GLY A 131 9.17 10.64 12.12
N ALA A 132 8.71 11.85 11.78
CA ALA A 132 7.32 12.10 11.38
C ALA A 132 6.98 11.45 10.04
N GLU A 133 5.70 11.08 9.86
CA GLU A 133 5.21 10.66 8.54
C GLU A 133 5.29 11.83 7.54
N ILE A 134 5.63 11.48 6.30
CA ILE A 134 5.77 12.42 5.20
C ILE A 134 4.52 12.35 4.34
N PHE A 135 3.88 13.50 4.15
CA PHE A 135 2.75 13.66 3.24
C PHE A 135 3.20 13.60 1.78
N ILE A 136 2.42 12.92 0.93
CA ILE A 136 2.66 12.83 -0.51
C ILE A 136 1.34 13.12 -1.22
N ALA A 137 1.30 14.17 -2.04
CA ALA A 137 0.14 14.44 -2.87
C ALA A 137 -0.10 13.29 -3.88
N GLY A 138 -1.35 13.00 -4.24
CA GLY A 138 -1.69 11.83 -5.06
C GLY A 138 -1.01 11.81 -6.44
N ARG A 139 -0.83 13.00 -7.05
CA ARG A 139 -0.07 13.14 -8.30
C ARG A 139 1.42 12.80 -8.16
N ASP A 140 1.93 12.91 -6.93
CA ASP A 140 3.34 12.75 -6.58
C ASP A 140 3.63 11.34 -6.02
N LEU A 141 2.61 10.49 -5.82
CA LEU A 141 2.76 9.07 -5.47
C LEU A 141 3.31 8.22 -6.63
N LYS A 142 3.05 8.61 -7.88
CA LYS A 142 3.51 7.92 -9.10
C LYS A 142 3.25 6.39 -9.10
N GLY A 143 2.07 5.98 -8.64
CA GLY A 143 1.67 4.57 -8.60
C GLY A 143 2.28 3.75 -7.46
N ALA A 144 3.01 4.38 -6.53
CA ALA A 144 3.45 3.72 -5.31
C ALA A 144 2.25 3.40 -4.40
N CYS A 145 2.26 2.22 -3.80
CA CYS A 145 1.19 1.69 -2.94
C CYS A 145 1.72 1.34 -1.56
N PRO A 146 0.83 1.11 -0.57
CA PRO A 146 1.22 0.71 0.78
C PRO A 146 2.17 -0.49 0.78
N GLY A 147 3.19 -0.43 1.64
CA GLY A 147 4.25 -1.43 1.75
C GLY A 147 5.41 -1.22 0.78
N ASP A 148 5.26 -0.44 -0.29
CA ASP A 148 6.35 -0.16 -1.21
C ASP A 148 7.48 0.60 -0.49
N LEU A 149 8.71 0.13 -0.62
CA LEU A 149 9.91 0.90 -0.26
C LEU A 149 10.20 1.87 -1.41
N VAL A 150 10.26 3.16 -1.10
CA VAL A 150 10.39 4.24 -2.07
C VAL A 150 11.54 5.17 -1.74
N LEU A 151 12.07 5.81 -2.78
CA LEU A 151 12.96 6.96 -2.67
C LEU A 151 12.14 8.23 -2.86
N LEU A 152 12.12 9.09 -1.84
CA LEU A 152 11.38 10.35 -1.83
C LEU A 152 12.31 11.54 -2.04
N MET A 153 11.82 12.55 -2.74
CA MET A 153 12.44 13.87 -2.84
C MET A 153 11.58 14.87 -2.05
N PRO A 154 12.09 15.47 -0.98
CA PRO A 154 11.40 16.54 -0.26
C PRO A 154 10.97 17.67 -1.19
N THR A 155 9.75 18.16 -1.01
CA THR A 155 9.18 19.27 -1.77
C THR A 155 8.82 20.46 -0.89
N GLY A 156 8.92 20.30 0.43
CA GLY A 156 8.68 21.36 1.41
C GLY A 156 7.88 20.84 2.60
N GLU A 157 6.99 21.68 3.09
CA GLU A 157 6.06 21.35 4.16
C GLU A 157 4.65 21.82 3.79
N ARG A 158 3.65 21.09 4.26
CA ARG A 158 2.24 21.42 4.11
C ARG A 158 1.55 21.30 5.46
N ASP A 159 0.92 22.39 5.91
CA ASP A 159 0.20 22.44 7.19
C ASP A 159 1.07 21.98 8.39
N GLY A 160 2.37 22.29 8.35
CA GLY A 160 3.37 21.89 9.36
C GLY A 160 3.82 20.44 9.27
N GLN A 161 3.41 19.68 8.24
CA GLN A 161 3.84 18.32 7.98
C GLN A 161 4.88 18.27 6.84
N PRO A 162 5.92 17.44 6.93
CA PRO A 162 6.86 17.25 5.83
C PRO A 162 6.15 16.76 4.56
N GLU A 163 6.49 17.34 3.41
CA GLU A 163 5.94 16.95 2.10
C GLU A 163 7.05 16.47 1.16
N ALA A 164 6.76 15.42 0.39
CA ALA A 164 7.67 14.90 -0.60
C ALA A 164 6.96 14.33 -1.82
N ALA A 165 7.73 14.08 -2.88
CA ALA A 165 7.30 13.36 -4.07
C ALA A 165 8.07 12.05 -4.23
N VAL A 166 7.37 11.00 -4.67
CA VAL A 166 8.01 9.72 -5.02
C VAL A 166 8.91 9.95 -6.23
N GLN A 167 10.19 9.64 -6.08
CA GLN A 167 11.14 9.64 -7.19
C GLN A 167 11.14 8.28 -7.88
N THR A 168 11.23 7.20 -7.10
CA THR A 168 11.36 5.82 -7.59
C THR A 168 10.82 4.84 -6.54
N VAL A 169 10.15 3.79 -6.99
CA VAL A 169 9.86 2.61 -6.16
C VAL A 169 11.07 1.70 -6.20
N ILE A 170 11.66 1.46 -5.02
CA ILE A 170 12.87 0.63 -4.83
C ILE A 170 12.45 -0.83 -4.77
N THR A 171 11.53 -1.15 -3.87
CA THR A 171 11.02 -2.52 -3.67
C THR A 171 9.50 -2.46 -3.63
N PRO A 172 8.80 -2.99 -4.65
CA PRO A 172 7.34 -3.04 -4.63
C PRO A 172 6.86 -4.13 -3.66
N ALA A 173 5.77 -3.85 -2.95
CA ALA A 173 5.03 -4.83 -2.17
C ALA A 173 3.87 -5.42 -2.97
N GLU A 174 3.43 -6.62 -2.58
CA GLU A 174 2.14 -7.14 -3.00
C GLU A 174 1.03 -6.26 -2.39
N VAL A 175 0.03 -5.91 -3.19
CA VAL A 175 -1.04 -5.01 -2.76
C VAL A 175 -2.38 -5.67 -3.00
N LYS A 176 -3.08 -5.91 -1.89
CA LYS A 176 -4.50 -6.28 -1.89
C LYS A 176 -5.33 -5.03 -1.63
N THR A 177 -6.43 -4.89 -2.38
CA THR A 177 -7.33 -3.75 -2.29
C THR A 177 -8.78 -4.21 -2.41
N ALA A 178 -9.65 -3.56 -1.64
CA ALA A 178 -11.08 -3.74 -1.75
C ALA A 178 -11.65 -2.75 -2.77
N GLY A 179 -12.73 -3.15 -3.41
CA GLY A 179 -13.46 -2.30 -4.33
C GLY A 179 -14.74 -2.98 -4.80
N MET A 180 -15.34 -2.41 -5.84
CA MET A 180 -16.58 -2.87 -6.42
C MET A 180 -16.37 -3.22 -7.89
N LEU A 181 -17.00 -4.30 -8.34
CA LEU A 181 -17.10 -4.61 -9.76
C LEU A 181 -18.19 -3.74 -10.39
N ILE A 182 -17.85 -3.06 -11.48
CA ILE A 182 -18.78 -2.20 -12.22
C ILE A 182 -18.73 -2.54 -13.70
N GLU A 183 -19.78 -2.18 -14.42
CA GLU A 183 -19.77 -2.16 -15.88
C GLU A 183 -19.48 -0.74 -16.35
N GLU A 184 -18.46 -0.57 -17.20
CA GLU A 184 -18.13 0.71 -17.85
C GLU A 184 -17.92 0.45 -19.35
N GLU A 185 -18.70 1.13 -20.19
CA GLU A 185 -18.67 0.96 -21.66
C GLU A 185 -18.84 -0.50 -22.15
N GLY A 186 -19.58 -1.31 -21.38
CA GLY A 186 -19.82 -2.73 -21.69
C GLY A 186 -18.67 -3.66 -21.28
N GLU A 187 -17.68 -3.16 -20.55
CA GLU A 187 -16.59 -3.95 -19.97
C GLU A 187 -16.69 -3.98 -18.44
N LEU A 188 -16.38 -5.15 -17.87
CA LEU A 188 -16.25 -5.30 -16.41
C LEU A 188 -14.96 -4.61 -15.93
N ARG A 189 -15.10 -3.66 -15.01
CA ARG A 189 -13.99 -2.91 -14.41
C ARG A 189 -14.02 -2.97 -12.89
N PHE A 190 -12.87 -2.70 -12.28
CA PHE A 190 -12.72 -2.68 -10.83
C PHE A 190 -12.61 -1.25 -10.31
N LEU A 191 -13.58 -0.81 -9.53
CA LEU A 191 -13.55 0.48 -8.86
C LEU A 191 -12.97 0.32 -7.45
N SER A 192 -11.70 0.72 -7.28
CA SER A 192 -11.02 0.64 -5.98
C SER A 192 -11.58 1.63 -4.95
N ASP A 193 -11.61 1.20 -3.68
CA ASP A 193 -11.95 2.06 -2.56
C ASP A 193 -10.86 3.12 -2.28
N THR A 194 -9.60 2.78 -2.52
CA THR A 194 -8.45 3.55 -2.01
C THR A 194 -7.48 4.00 -3.09
N LEU A 195 -7.16 3.17 -4.09
CA LEU A 195 -6.06 3.44 -5.03
C LEU A 195 -6.33 4.70 -5.90
N CYS A 196 -7.50 4.75 -6.54
CA CYS A 196 -7.87 5.84 -7.44
C CYS A 196 -9.40 5.94 -7.62
N ARG A 197 -9.85 6.95 -8.38
CA ARG A 197 -11.26 7.11 -8.75
C ARG A 197 -11.61 6.44 -10.08
N GLN A 198 -10.62 6.20 -10.92
CA GLN A 198 -10.79 5.61 -12.23
C GLN A 198 -10.96 4.09 -12.10
N PRO A 199 -11.91 3.49 -12.83
CA PRO A 199 -12.05 2.03 -12.88
C PRO A 199 -10.82 1.37 -13.53
N LEU A 200 -10.26 0.38 -12.84
CA LEU A 200 -9.09 -0.36 -13.27
C LEU A 200 -9.46 -1.52 -14.19
N VAL A 201 -8.50 -1.92 -15.03
CA VAL A 201 -8.66 -3.09 -15.90
C VAL A 201 -8.48 -4.36 -15.08
N ILE A 202 -9.34 -5.36 -15.31
CA ILE A 202 -9.31 -6.66 -14.65
C ILE A 202 -8.71 -7.70 -15.61
N GLU A 203 -7.64 -8.38 -15.21
CA GLU A 203 -6.98 -9.40 -16.05
C GLU A 203 -7.83 -10.66 -16.24
N ASN A 204 -8.52 -11.09 -15.18
CA ASN A 204 -9.42 -12.25 -15.18
C ASN A 204 -10.90 -11.87 -15.32
N ALA A 205 -11.22 -10.79 -16.04
CA ALA A 205 -12.59 -10.25 -16.14
C ALA A 205 -13.64 -11.26 -16.61
N ALA A 206 -13.24 -12.23 -17.44
CA ALA A 206 -14.14 -13.26 -17.97
C ALA A 206 -14.76 -14.14 -16.87
N ASP A 207 -14.03 -14.38 -15.77
CA ASP A 207 -14.46 -15.24 -14.68
C ASP A 207 -15.48 -14.57 -13.74
N TRP A 208 -15.67 -13.25 -13.88
CA TRP A 208 -16.41 -12.42 -12.91
C TRP A 208 -17.57 -11.61 -13.54
N ARG A 209 -17.97 -11.95 -14.77
CA ARG A 209 -18.99 -11.16 -15.51
C ARG A 209 -20.34 -11.07 -14.80
N ASP A 210 -20.73 -12.11 -14.09
CA ASP A 210 -22.03 -12.18 -13.40
C ASP A 210 -21.99 -11.54 -11.99
N HIS A 211 -20.87 -10.91 -11.62
CA HIS A 211 -20.63 -10.31 -10.30
C HIS A 211 -20.64 -8.77 -10.30
N VAL A 212 -21.23 -8.14 -11.32
CA VAL A 212 -21.39 -6.68 -11.34
C VAL A 212 -22.15 -6.22 -10.09
N GLY A 213 -21.63 -5.23 -9.38
CA GLY A 213 -22.17 -4.73 -8.11
C GLY A 213 -21.60 -5.41 -6.86
N ASP A 214 -20.85 -6.50 -7.00
CA ASP A 214 -20.23 -7.15 -5.85
C ASP A 214 -19.07 -6.32 -5.28
N LYS A 215 -18.96 -6.39 -3.95
CA LYS A 215 -17.75 -6.03 -3.21
C LYS A 215 -16.75 -7.15 -3.38
N VAL A 216 -15.55 -6.81 -3.81
CA VAL A 216 -14.52 -7.81 -4.10
C VAL A 216 -13.16 -7.42 -3.52
N ILE A 217 -12.34 -8.44 -3.29
CA ILE A 217 -10.92 -8.31 -3.00
C ILE A 217 -10.15 -8.56 -4.29
N ALA A 218 -9.27 -7.63 -4.62
CA ALA A 218 -8.41 -7.71 -5.79
C ALA A 218 -6.95 -7.54 -5.38
N VAL A 219 -6.05 -8.20 -6.11
CA VAL A 219 -4.61 -7.96 -6.04
C VAL A 219 -4.18 -7.11 -7.24
N VAL A 220 -3.27 -6.18 -7.02
CA VAL A 220 -2.65 -5.41 -8.13
C VAL A 220 -1.70 -6.33 -8.88
N ALA A 221 -2.07 -6.70 -10.12
CA ALA A 221 -1.34 -7.66 -10.94
C ALA A 221 -0.21 -7.00 -11.72
N GLN A 222 -0.47 -5.83 -12.33
CA GLN A 222 0.55 -5.03 -13.00
C GLN A 222 0.58 -3.60 -12.46
N ARG A 223 1.78 -3.13 -12.11
CA ARG A 223 2.02 -1.73 -11.72
C ARG A 223 2.14 -0.83 -12.95
N GLY A 224 1.56 0.35 -12.83
CA GLY A 224 1.59 1.44 -13.81
C GLY A 224 2.28 2.66 -13.20
N THR A 225 2.52 3.70 -14.01
CA THR A 225 3.20 4.91 -13.51
C THR A 225 2.27 5.84 -12.73
N ARG A 226 0.96 5.56 -12.80
CA ARG A 226 -0.12 6.17 -12.02
C ARG A 226 -1.00 5.04 -11.50
N HIS A 227 -1.72 5.28 -10.39
CA HIS A 227 -2.65 4.29 -9.85
C HIS A 227 -3.74 3.87 -10.85
N SER A 228 -4.23 4.81 -11.66
CA SER A 228 -5.23 4.55 -12.70
C SER A 228 -4.72 3.67 -13.86
N GLU A 229 -3.42 3.42 -13.93
CA GLU A 229 -2.78 2.58 -14.95
C GLU A 229 -2.48 1.18 -14.42
N HIS A 230 -2.83 0.87 -13.16
CA HIS A 230 -2.72 -0.47 -12.61
C HIS A 230 -3.73 -1.43 -13.27
N THR A 231 -3.33 -2.68 -13.42
CA THR A 231 -4.26 -3.79 -13.67
C THR A 231 -4.43 -4.59 -12.39
N VAL A 232 -5.58 -5.22 -12.24
CA VAL A 232 -5.89 -6.04 -11.08
C VAL A 232 -6.35 -7.43 -11.47
N ARG A 233 -6.19 -8.37 -10.56
CA ARG A 233 -6.80 -9.70 -10.63
C ARG A 233 -7.74 -9.85 -9.43
N ILE A 234 -8.99 -10.23 -9.69
CA ILE A 234 -9.96 -10.46 -8.62
C ILE A 234 -9.69 -11.81 -7.96
N GLU A 235 -9.70 -11.86 -6.63
CA GLU A 235 -9.45 -13.08 -5.84
C GLU A 235 -10.73 -13.61 -5.18
N LEU A 236 -11.60 -12.72 -4.69
CA LEU A 236 -12.74 -13.08 -3.86
C LEU A 236 -13.88 -12.09 -4.04
N SER A 237 -15.11 -12.60 -4.21
CA SER A 237 -16.33 -11.82 -3.99
C SER A 237 -16.86 -12.00 -2.57
N LEU A 238 -17.30 -10.90 -1.97
CA LEU A 238 -17.93 -10.83 -0.66
C LEU A 238 -19.45 -10.61 -0.78
N GLY A 239 -19.99 -10.70 -2.00
CA GLY A 239 -21.39 -10.40 -2.34
C GLY A 239 -21.64 -8.91 -2.57
N SER A 240 -22.91 -8.50 -2.57
CA SER A 240 -23.32 -7.13 -2.94
C SER A 240 -22.63 -6.03 -2.12
N ALA A 241 -22.06 -5.05 -2.83
CA ALA A 241 -21.44 -3.86 -2.25
C ALA A 241 -22.44 -2.91 -1.55
N GLU A 242 -23.74 -3.12 -1.71
CA GLU A 242 -24.78 -2.37 -0.99
C GLU A 242 -24.99 -2.88 0.45
N THR A 243 -24.39 -4.02 0.80
CA THR A 243 -24.55 -4.58 2.15
C THR A 243 -23.44 -4.12 3.09
N ALA A 244 -23.84 -3.70 4.30
CA ALA A 244 -22.90 -3.33 5.35
C ALA A 244 -21.96 -4.49 5.73
N LYS A 245 -22.48 -5.73 5.70
CA LYS A 245 -21.71 -6.95 5.95
C LYS A 245 -20.53 -7.11 4.98
N ALA A 246 -20.79 -7.05 3.66
CA ALA A 246 -19.74 -7.21 2.66
C ALA A 246 -18.69 -6.09 2.75
N CYS A 247 -19.13 -4.84 3.01
CA CYS A 247 -18.22 -3.71 3.19
C CYS A 247 -17.33 -3.86 4.43
N ALA A 248 -17.91 -4.26 5.57
CA ALA A 248 -17.15 -4.51 6.80
C ALA A 248 -16.16 -5.66 6.61
N GLU A 249 -16.60 -6.75 5.99
CA GLU A 249 -15.75 -7.90 5.71
C GLU A 249 -14.56 -7.52 4.82
N ALA A 250 -14.78 -6.69 3.80
CA ALA A 250 -13.71 -6.23 2.91
C ALA A 250 -12.63 -5.43 3.68
N LEU A 251 -13.04 -4.55 4.59
CA LEU A 251 -12.12 -3.77 5.42
C LEU A 251 -11.28 -4.66 6.34
N VAL A 252 -11.91 -5.65 6.99
CA VAL A 252 -11.22 -6.63 7.83
C VAL A 252 -10.23 -7.46 7.00
N THR A 253 -10.62 -7.90 5.80
CA THR A 253 -9.72 -8.67 4.92
C THR A 253 -8.49 -7.86 4.51
N VAL A 254 -8.66 -6.61 4.07
CA VAL A 254 -7.55 -5.78 3.57
C VAL A 254 -6.64 -5.29 4.69
N SER A 255 -7.18 -5.07 5.90
CA SER A 255 -6.38 -4.68 7.06
C SER A 255 -5.47 -5.79 7.58
N GLY A 256 -5.69 -7.04 7.15
CA GLY A 256 -4.89 -8.18 7.59
C GLY A 256 -5.11 -8.55 9.05
N VAL A 257 -6.23 -8.14 9.65
CA VAL A 257 -6.59 -8.49 11.02
C VAL A 257 -6.76 -10.01 11.11
N PRO A 258 -6.02 -10.70 12.02
CA PRO A 258 -6.22 -12.13 12.25
C PRO A 258 -7.67 -12.41 12.62
N ARG A 259 -8.28 -13.37 11.93
CA ARG A 259 -9.69 -13.75 12.15
C ARG A 259 -9.87 -14.95 13.07
N GLU A 260 -8.82 -15.77 13.17
CA GLU A 260 -8.87 -17.02 13.90
C GLU A 260 -7.84 -16.97 15.01
N PHE A 261 -8.26 -17.44 16.19
CA PHE A 261 -7.34 -17.69 17.27
C PHE A 261 -6.49 -18.93 16.95
N PRO A 262 -5.19 -18.92 17.27
CA PRO A 262 -4.34 -20.09 17.14
C PRO A 262 -4.91 -21.32 17.88
N ALA A 263 -4.69 -22.51 17.34
CA ALA A 263 -5.28 -23.74 17.88
C ALA A 263 -4.77 -24.09 19.29
N ASP A 264 -3.52 -23.75 19.60
CA ASP A 264 -2.93 -23.88 20.93
C ASP A 264 -3.57 -22.93 21.94
N VAL A 265 -3.85 -21.68 21.55
CA VAL A 265 -4.59 -20.70 22.38
C VAL A 265 -6.01 -21.20 22.69
N LEU A 266 -6.71 -21.74 21.69
CA LEU A 266 -8.05 -22.32 21.90
C LEU A 266 -8.00 -23.53 22.84
N ALA A 267 -7.00 -24.40 22.68
CA ALA A 267 -6.83 -25.57 23.54
C ALA A 267 -6.45 -25.19 24.98
N GLU A 268 -5.71 -24.10 25.18
CA GLU A 268 -5.42 -23.56 26.51
C GLU A 268 -6.67 -23.00 27.17
N ALA A 269 -7.45 -22.19 26.44
CA ALA A 269 -8.72 -21.66 26.93
C ALA A 269 -9.71 -22.77 27.33
N GLU A 270 -9.85 -23.82 26.52
CA GLU A 270 -10.72 -24.97 26.81
C GLU A 270 -10.26 -25.73 28.07
N LYS A 271 -8.94 -25.88 28.28
CA LYS A 271 -8.41 -26.51 29.49
C LYS A 271 -8.70 -25.67 30.75
N LEU A 272 -8.57 -24.35 30.65
CA LEU A 272 -8.87 -23.43 31.76
C LEU A 272 -10.35 -23.49 32.12
N GLU A 273 -11.24 -23.49 31.12
CA GLU A 273 -12.68 -23.65 31.31
C GLU A 273 -13.01 -24.98 32.01
N GLN A 274 -12.40 -26.09 31.57
CA GLN A 274 -12.61 -27.41 32.18
C GLN A 274 -12.06 -27.52 33.60
N ALA A 275 -10.95 -26.85 33.90
CA ALA A 275 -10.35 -26.84 35.23
C ALA A 275 -11.20 -26.08 36.25
N GLY A 276 -11.96 -25.06 35.81
CA GLY A 276 -12.70 -24.16 36.67
C GLY A 276 -11.79 -23.32 37.57
N ILE A 277 -12.37 -22.64 38.57
CA ILE A 277 -11.62 -21.81 39.52
C ILE A 277 -11.14 -22.69 40.69
N PRO A 278 -9.83 -22.87 40.89
CA PRO A 278 -9.33 -23.68 42.00
C PRO A 278 -9.56 -23.01 43.37
N ASP A 279 -9.83 -23.80 44.42
CA ASP A 279 -10.08 -23.28 45.78
C ASP A 279 -8.93 -22.43 46.35
N TYR A 280 -7.69 -22.67 45.91
CA TYR A 280 -6.55 -21.90 46.41
C TYR A 280 -6.54 -20.45 45.88
N GLU A 281 -7.13 -20.18 44.71
CA GLU A 281 -7.26 -18.83 44.14
C GLU A 281 -8.13 -17.93 45.02
N LEU A 282 -9.10 -18.51 45.73
CA LEU A 282 -10.01 -17.77 46.61
C LEU A 282 -9.30 -17.23 47.86
N ARG A 283 -8.17 -17.83 48.28
CA ARG A 283 -7.53 -17.51 49.56
C ARG A 283 -6.92 -16.12 49.62
N ASN A 284 -6.54 -15.56 48.46
CA ASN A 284 -5.94 -14.23 48.35
C ASN A 284 -6.91 -13.19 47.79
N ARG A 285 -8.19 -13.55 47.63
CA ARG A 285 -9.23 -12.68 47.06
C ARG A 285 -10.25 -12.33 48.15
N LEU A 286 -10.81 -11.13 48.06
CA LEU A 286 -11.96 -10.74 48.88
C LEU A 286 -13.20 -11.47 48.34
N ASP A 287 -13.89 -12.20 49.21
CA ASP A 287 -15.13 -12.89 48.84
C ASP A 287 -16.32 -11.93 48.97
N LEU A 288 -16.94 -11.59 47.82
CA LEU A 288 -18.07 -10.68 47.71
C LEU A 288 -19.33 -11.38 47.18
N ARG A 289 -19.42 -12.71 47.32
CA ARG A 289 -20.57 -13.49 46.83
C ARG A 289 -21.79 -13.42 47.76
N GLU A 290 -21.62 -12.89 48.97
CA GLU A 290 -22.69 -12.82 49.97
C GLU A 290 -23.73 -11.72 49.64
N PRO A 291 -25.00 -11.88 50.06
CA PRO A 291 -26.13 -11.03 49.61
C PRO A 291 -26.06 -9.55 50.02
N GLU A 292 -25.15 -9.20 50.92
CA GLU A 292 -24.99 -7.85 51.48
C GLU A 292 -24.44 -6.86 50.44
N ASP A 293 -23.68 -7.36 49.46
CA ASP A 293 -23.15 -6.61 48.33
C ASP A 293 -23.87 -7.08 47.05
N ILE A 294 -25.05 -6.52 46.76
CA ILE A 294 -25.72 -6.76 45.47
C ILE A 294 -24.84 -6.17 44.36
N ILE A 295 -24.12 -7.06 43.67
CA ILE A 295 -23.29 -6.77 42.51
C ILE A 295 -24.11 -7.10 41.26
N PHE A 296 -24.18 -6.15 40.32
CA PHE A 296 -24.92 -6.29 39.09
C PHE A 296 -24.18 -5.60 37.93
N THR A 297 -24.44 -6.06 36.71
CA THR A 297 -23.92 -5.45 35.47
C THR A 297 -25.04 -4.66 34.77
N ILE A 298 -24.69 -3.75 33.85
CA ILE A 298 -25.65 -2.92 33.12
C ILE A 298 -25.26 -2.91 31.64
N ASP A 299 -25.80 -3.87 30.90
CA ASP A 299 -25.35 -4.15 29.53
C ASP A 299 -26.49 -4.20 28.52
N GLY A 300 -26.11 -4.18 27.25
CA GLY A 300 -27.04 -4.48 26.15
C GLY A 300 -27.56 -5.91 26.26
N TRP A 301 -28.78 -6.15 25.78
CA TRP A 301 -29.42 -7.47 25.89
C TRP A 301 -28.67 -8.59 25.14
N ASP A 302 -27.83 -8.22 24.17
CA ASP A 302 -27.03 -9.10 23.32
C ASP A 302 -25.54 -9.14 23.69
N ALA A 303 -25.12 -8.43 24.74
CA ALA A 303 -23.76 -8.47 25.24
C ALA A 303 -23.42 -9.86 25.80
N LYS A 304 -22.17 -10.31 25.61
CA LYS A 304 -21.68 -11.62 26.08
C LYS A 304 -20.41 -11.52 26.92
N ASP A 305 -19.71 -10.41 26.79
CA ASP A 305 -18.47 -10.00 27.42
C ASP A 305 -18.78 -9.00 28.54
N LEU A 306 -19.26 -9.51 29.67
CA LEU A 306 -19.61 -8.70 30.84
C LEU A 306 -18.36 -8.44 31.68
N ASP A 307 -17.58 -7.43 31.28
CA ASP A 307 -16.26 -7.17 31.87
C ASP A 307 -16.31 -6.28 33.12
N ASP A 308 -17.42 -5.61 33.38
CA ASP A 308 -17.60 -4.75 34.55
C ASP A 308 -18.91 -5.01 35.30
N ALA A 309 -18.84 -4.83 36.62
CA ALA A 309 -19.98 -4.88 37.52
C ALA A 309 -19.89 -3.77 38.56
N VAL A 310 -21.05 -3.36 39.06
CA VAL A 310 -21.16 -2.30 40.05
C VAL A 310 -21.96 -2.75 41.26
N SER A 311 -21.65 -2.15 42.41
CA SER A 311 -22.41 -2.31 43.65
C SER A 311 -22.52 -0.95 44.33
N VAL A 312 -23.66 -0.68 44.95
CA VAL A 312 -23.88 0.58 45.65
C VAL A 312 -24.58 0.34 46.99
N ALA A 313 -23.95 0.80 48.07
CA ALA A 313 -24.49 0.71 49.41
C ALA A 313 -24.57 2.09 50.06
N ARG A 314 -25.70 2.40 50.69
CA ARG A 314 -25.84 3.63 51.47
C ARG A 314 -25.07 3.51 52.79
N THR A 315 -24.39 4.59 53.16
CA THR A 315 -23.66 4.72 54.42
C THR A 315 -24.21 5.91 55.22
N GLU A 316 -23.77 6.08 56.46
CA GLU A 316 -24.16 7.24 57.30
C GLU A 316 -23.81 8.59 56.66
N LYS A 317 -22.75 8.65 55.82
CA LYS A 317 -22.19 9.88 55.27
C LYS A 317 -22.35 10.03 53.75
N GLY A 318 -23.00 9.07 53.08
CA GLY A 318 -23.10 9.05 51.62
C GLY A 318 -23.30 7.65 51.06
N TYR A 319 -22.57 7.31 50.00
CA TYR A 319 -22.63 6.00 49.35
C TYR A 319 -21.23 5.40 49.23
N ARG A 320 -21.14 4.07 49.31
CA ARG A 320 -19.99 3.29 48.87
C ARG A 320 -20.32 2.73 47.49
N LEU A 321 -19.47 3.02 46.51
CA LEU A 321 -19.52 2.47 45.17
C LEU A 321 -18.39 1.45 45.02
N GLY A 322 -18.72 0.21 44.66
CA GLY A 322 -17.77 -0.77 44.18
C GLY A 322 -17.83 -0.84 42.65
N VAL A 323 -16.67 -0.80 42.00
CA VAL A 323 -16.50 -1.06 40.58
C VAL A 323 -15.60 -2.29 40.46
N HIS A 324 -16.14 -3.34 39.86
CA HIS A 324 -15.54 -4.67 39.80
C HIS A 324 -15.26 -4.98 38.35
N ILE A 325 -14.00 -5.21 37.99
CA ILE A 325 -13.56 -5.44 36.62
C ILE A 325 -13.09 -6.90 36.49
N ALA A 326 -13.39 -7.55 35.37
CA ALA A 326 -12.89 -8.87 35.04
C ALA A 326 -11.35 -8.89 35.14
N ASP A 327 -10.84 -9.85 35.90
CA ASP A 327 -9.40 -10.01 36.12
C ASP A 327 -8.75 -10.76 34.96
N VAL A 328 -8.75 -10.15 33.78
CA VAL A 328 -8.16 -10.73 32.55
C VAL A 328 -6.68 -11.02 32.73
N SER A 329 -5.98 -10.25 33.57
CA SER A 329 -4.54 -10.42 33.83
C SER A 329 -4.15 -11.72 34.54
N HIS A 330 -5.13 -12.38 35.17
CA HIS A 330 -4.94 -13.68 35.79
C HIS A 330 -4.78 -14.80 34.76
N TYR A 331 -5.45 -14.66 33.61
CA TYR A 331 -5.44 -15.61 32.49
C TYR A 331 -4.34 -15.26 31.48
#